data_AF-W4UZW6-F1
#
_entry.id   AF-W4UZW6-F1
#
_cell.length_a   1.000
_cell.length_b   1.000
_cell.length_c   1.000
_cell.angle_alpha   90.00
_cell.angle_beta   90.00
_cell.angle_gamma   90.00
#
_symmetry.space_group_name_H-M   'P 1'
#
loop_
_entity.id
_entity.type
_entity.pdbx_description
1 polymer ?
#
loop_
_entity_poly.entity_id
_entity_poly.type
_entity_poly.pdbx_seq_one_letter_code
_entity_poly.pdbx_strand_id
1 'polypeptide(L)'
;MLCIVLAAVAVIAAVFIRRAIGYRRRVKEIIGEGIPPEKISIKITGEEISHEVSDFYCNALLLPADTSTHDAKDVLIQPKYHARIKAIISSARKKGIPVTMYSYIDNVLAHHFLFLGEDITDLHLRRDDNH
;
A
#
# COMPACT_ATOMS: atom_id res chain seq x y z
N MET A 1 31.99 28.47 20.16
CA MET A 1 30.53 28.15 20.14
C MET A 1 30.01 27.88 18.74
N LEU A 2 30.15 28.82 17.80
CA LEU A 2 29.66 28.66 16.41
C LEU A 2 30.20 27.40 15.70
N CYS A 3 31.49 27.11 15.84
CA CYS A 3 32.12 25.95 15.18
C CYS A 3 31.62 24.60 15.70
N ILE A 4 31.25 24.52 16.98
CA ILE A 4 30.74 23.28 17.59
C ILE A 4 29.32 23.00 17.08
N VAL A 5 28.50 24.04 16.96
CA VAL A 5 27.13 23.94 16.43
C VAL A 5 27.15 23.54 14.96
N LEU A 6 28.04 24.13 14.15
CA LEU A 6 28.19 23.77 12.73
C LEU A 6 28.64 22.32 12.54
N ALA A 7 29.57 21.84 13.38
CA ALA A 7 30.01 20.45 13.35
C ALA A 7 28.87 19.47 13.69
N ALA A 8 28.06 19.78 14.71
CA ALA A 8 26.92 18.95 15.10
C ALA A 8 25.85 18.84 13.99
N VAL A 9 25.52 19.96 13.33
CA VAL A 9 24.55 19.97 12.21
C VAL A 9 25.07 19.17 11.02
N ALA A 10 26.36 19.28 10.70
CA ALA A 10 26.96 18.51 9.61
C ALA A 10 26.93 17.00 9.87
N VAL A 11 27.17 16.56 11.10
CA VAL A 11 27.09 15.14 11.49
C VAL A 11 25.65 14.62 11.37
N ILE A 12 24.67 15.39 11.84
CA ILE A 12 23.24 15.03 11.74
C ILE A 12 22.83 14.93 10.27
N ALA A 13 23.18 15.92 9.44
CA ALA A 13 22.92 15.90 8.01
C ALA A 13 23.56 14.69 7.31
N ALA A 14 24.81 14.36 7.65
CA ALA A 14 25.51 13.19 7.11
C ALA A 14 24.80 11.87 7.47
N VAL A 15 24.24 11.76 8.68
CA VAL A 15 23.44 10.59 9.10
C VAL A 15 22.14 10.49 8.29
N PHE A 16 21.41 11.59 8.09
CA PHE A 16 20.20 11.60 7.27
C PHE A 16 20.48 11.27 5.80
N ILE A 17 21.57 11.81 5.23
CA ILE A 17 22.01 11.52 3.87
C ILE A 17 22.40 10.05 3.73
N ARG A 18 23.19 9.49 4.66
CA ARG A 18 23.53 8.05 4.66
C ARG A 18 22.27 7.18 4.73
N ARG A 19 21.30 7.53 5.58
CA ARG A 19 20.04 6.80 5.71
C ARG A 19 19.20 6.86 4.43
N ALA A 20 19.14 8.02 3.77
CA ALA A 20 18.44 8.22 2.51
C ALA A 20 19.09 7.46 1.33
N ILE A 21 20.43 7.45 1.26
CA ILE A 21 21.19 6.69 0.26
C ILE A 21 21.00 5.18 0.48
N GLY A 22 21.06 4.71 1.73
CA GLY A 22 20.80 3.30 2.07
C GLY A 22 19.38 2.86 1.73
N TYR A 23 18.37 3.71 1.98
CA TYR A 23 17.00 3.47 1.54
C TYR A 23 16.91 3.36 0.00
N ARG A 24 17.52 4.30 -0.74
CA ARG A 24 17.54 4.25 -2.21
C ARG A 24 18.28 3.02 -2.76
N ARG A 25 19.39 2.60 -2.14
CA ARG A 25 20.15 1.41 -2.55
C ARG A 25 19.37 0.12 -2.31
N ARG A 26 18.75 -0.06 -1.14
CA ARG A 26 17.88 -1.21 -0.86
C ARG A 26 16.65 -1.27 -1.78
N VAL A 27 16.03 -0.12 -2.05
CA VAL A 27 14.92 -0.04 -3.02
C VAL A 27 15.39 -0.39 -4.43
N LYS A 28 16.59 0.02 -4.84
CA LYS A 28 17.18 -0.32 -6.14
C LYS A 28 17.62 -1.78 -6.23
N GLU A 29 18.03 -2.41 -5.13
CA GLU A 29 18.33 -3.85 -5.07
C GLU A 29 17.02 -4.68 -5.13
N ILE A 30 15.99 -4.29 -4.37
CA ILE A 30 14.67 -4.95 -4.36
C ILE A 30 13.88 -4.74 -5.68
N ILE A 31 14.16 -3.68 -6.43
CA ILE A 31 13.55 -3.39 -7.75
C ILE A 31 14.44 -3.87 -8.91
N GLY A 32 15.77 -3.94 -8.70
CA GLY A 32 16.77 -4.37 -9.68
C GLY A 32 16.86 -5.89 -9.81
N GLU A 33 16.62 -6.62 -8.72
CA GLU A 33 16.00 -7.95 -8.83
C GLU A 33 14.54 -7.73 -9.18
N GLY A 34 14.28 -7.65 -10.48
CA GLY A 34 12.93 -7.71 -10.99
C GLY A 34 12.27 -8.95 -10.40
N ILE A 35 11.38 -8.77 -9.44
CA ILE A 35 10.21 -9.63 -9.36
C ILE A 35 9.58 -9.40 -10.72
N PRO A 36 9.63 -10.40 -11.64
CA PRO A 36 8.77 -10.33 -12.82
C PRO A 36 7.39 -10.08 -12.23
N PRO A 37 6.52 -9.23 -12.82
CA PRO A 37 5.12 -9.29 -12.46
C PRO A 37 4.77 -10.75 -12.66
N GLU A 38 4.73 -11.51 -11.56
CA GLU A 38 4.33 -12.89 -11.59
C GLU A 38 2.95 -12.75 -12.16
N LYS A 39 2.88 -13.15 -13.42
CA LYS A 39 1.70 -13.17 -14.24
C LYS A 39 0.74 -13.86 -13.29
N ILE A 40 -0.19 -13.10 -12.70
CA ILE A 40 -1.34 -13.70 -12.10
C ILE A 40 -2.02 -14.28 -13.34
N SER A 41 -1.60 -15.48 -13.74
CA SER A 41 -2.27 -16.31 -14.69
C SER A 41 -3.48 -16.79 -13.93
N ILE A 42 -4.38 -15.85 -13.70
CA ILE A 42 -5.79 -16.11 -13.77
C ILE A 42 -5.93 -16.76 -15.15
N LYS A 43 -5.88 -18.09 -15.19
CA LYS A 43 -6.27 -18.89 -16.35
C LYS A 43 -7.77 -18.78 -16.46
N ILE A 44 -8.26 -17.56 -16.68
CA ILE A 44 -9.62 -17.31 -17.10
C ILE A 44 -9.54 -17.23 -18.61
N THR A 45 -9.93 -18.35 -19.19
CA THR A 45 -10.36 -18.43 -20.57
C THR A 45 -11.42 -17.35 -20.80
N GLY A 46 -11.24 -16.49 -21.81
CA GLY A 46 -12.30 -15.61 -22.32
C GLY A 46 -12.00 -14.13 -22.17
N GLU A 47 -11.73 -13.50 -23.30
CA GLU A 47 -11.47 -12.08 -23.55
C GLU A 47 -12.57 -11.13 -23.02
N GLU A 48 -13.74 -11.66 -22.64
CA GLU A 48 -14.88 -10.89 -22.08
C GLU A 48 -14.78 -10.65 -20.56
N ILE A 49 -14.15 -11.53 -19.77
CA ILE A 49 -14.10 -11.41 -18.30
C ILE A 49 -13.09 -10.32 -17.87
N SER A 50 -12.17 -9.94 -18.76
CA SER A 50 -11.17 -8.91 -18.52
C SER A 50 -11.77 -7.53 -18.25
N HIS A 51 -12.88 -7.19 -18.90
CA HIS A 51 -13.50 -5.87 -18.74
C HIS A 51 -14.31 -5.81 -17.44
N GLU A 52 -15.16 -6.81 -17.17
CA GLU A 52 -15.95 -6.87 -15.94
C GLU A 52 -15.09 -6.94 -14.66
N VAL A 53 -14.02 -7.75 -14.65
CA VAL A 53 -13.12 -7.83 -13.49
C VAL A 53 -12.34 -6.53 -13.31
N SER A 54 -11.93 -5.89 -14.41
CA SER A 54 -11.31 -4.56 -14.39
C SER A 54 -12.27 -3.50 -13.86
N ASP A 55 -13.54 -3.56 -14.27
CA ASP A 55 -14.58 -2.61 -13.89
C ASP A 55 -14.95 -2.80 -12.41
N PHE A 56 -15.10 -4.04 -11.93
CA PHE A 56 -15.28 -4.33 -10.51
C PHE A 56 -14.13 -3.79 -9.67
N TYR A 57 -12.89 -4.10 -10.05
CA TYR A 57 -11.71 -3.62 -9.32
C TYR A 57 -11.67 -2.09 -9.25
N CYS A 58 -11.93 -1.40 -10.36
CA CYS A 58 -11.95 0.05 -10.39
C CYS A 58 -13.08 0.62 -9.53
N ASN A 59 -14.27 0.03 -9.62
CA ASN A 59 -15.46 0.47 -8.91
C ASN A 59 -15.42 0.16 -7.41
N ALA A 60 -14.68 -0.85 -6.97
CA ALA A 60 -14.59 -1.20 -5.56
C ALA A 60 -13.37 -0.57 -4.85
N LEU A 61 -12.21 -0.52 -5.52
CA LEU A 61 -10.94 -0.21 -4.85
C LEU A 61 -10.33 1.15 -5.23
N LEU A 62 -10.75 1.76 -6.35
CA LEU A 62 -10.20 3.04 -6.81
C LEU A 62 -11.11 4.25 -6.55
N LEU A 63 -12.16 4.07 -5.76
CA LEU A 63 -13.04 5.17 -5.36
C LEU A 63 -12.31 6.15 -4.43
N PRO A 64 -12.55 7.46 -4.58
CA PRO A 64 -12.21 8.43 -3.54
C PRO A 64 -12.94 8.05 -2.24
N ALA A 65 -12.23 8.06 -1.11
CA ALA A 65 -12.84 7.84 0.19
C ALA A 65 -13.25 9.20 0.80
N ASP A 66 -14.51 9.29 1.24
CA ASP A 66 -15.09 10.45 1.92
C ASP A 66 -14.75 10.40 3.40
N THR A 67 -13.48 10.55 3.76
CA THR A 67 -13.14 10.67 5.18
C THR A 67 -12.08 11.74 5.42
N SER A 68 -12.34 12.52 6.46
CA SER A 68 -11.34 13.38 7.07
C SER A 68 -10.27 12.48 7.67
N THR A 69 -9.02 12.67 7.27
CA THR A 69 -7.85 12.00 7.87
C THR A 69 -7.59 12.42 9.33
N HIS A 70 -8.48 13.22 9.92
CA HIS A 70 -8.36 13.77 11.27
C HIS A 70 -8.21 12.68 12.34
N ASP A 71 -8.94 11.57 12.21
CA ASP A 71 -8.90 10.45 13.16
C ASP A 71 -8.16 9.22 12.59
N ALA A 72 -7.43 9.40 11.48
CA ALA A 72 -6.68 8.31 10.87
C ALA A 72 -5.54 7.83 11.80
N LYS A 73 -5.32 6.51 11.81
CA LYS A 73 -4.19 5.89 12.52
C LYS A 73 -3.14 5.42 11.53
N ASP A 74 -1.88 5.55 11.92
CA ASP A 74 -0.76 5.07 11.13
C ASP A 74 -0.56 3.56 11.30
N VAL A 75 -0.29 2.88 10.18
CA VAL A 75 0.06 1.45 10.14
C VAL A 75 1.37 1.28 9.36
N LEU A 76 2.27 0.46 9.90
CA LEU A 76 3.49 0.10 9.20
C LEU A 76 3.20 -0.92 8.10
N ILE A 77 3.54 -0.57 6.87
CA ILE A 77 3.40 -1.46 5.71
C ILE A 77 4.80 -1.86 5.23
N GLN A 78 5.00 -3.15 4.91
CA GLN A 78 6.29 -3.58 4.38
C GLN A 78 6.62 -2.84 3.07
N PRO A 79 7.89 -2.47 2.83
CA PRO A 79 8.28 -1.66 1.68
C PRO A 79 7.83 -2.24 0.32
N LYS A 80 7.84 -3.57 0.17
CA LYS A 80 7.40 -4.25 -1.06
C LYS A 80 5.91 -3.99 -1.37
N TYR A 81 5.04 -3.98 -0.37
CA TYR A 81 3.61 -3.74 -0.55
C TYR A 81 3.35 -2.26 -0.80
N HIS A 82 4.00 -1.38 -0.04
CA HIS A 82 3.91 0.06 -0.27
C HIS A 82 4.31 0.45 -1.70
N ALA A 83 5.39 -0.15 -2.24
CA ALA A 83 5.81 0.08 -3.61
C ALA A 83 4.76 -0.40 -4.63
N ARG A 84 4.17 -1.58 -4.44
CA ARG A 84 3.10 -2.11 -5.29
C ARG A 84 1.86 -1.21 -5.28
N ILE A 85 1.40 -0.81 -4.11
CA ILE A 85 0.25 0.09 -3.95
C ILE A 85 0.52 1.43 -4.64
N LYS A 86 1.72 1.99 -4.46
CA LYS A 86 2.11 3.24 -5.14
C LYS A 86 2.07 3.11 -6.66
N ALA A 87 2.47 1.97 -7.22
CA ALA A 87 2.40 1.72 -8.66
C ALA A 87 0.95 1.67 -9.16
N ILE A 88 0.06 1.01 -8.43
CA ILE A 88 -1.39 0.94 -8.72
C ILE A 88 -2.00 2.34 -8.75
N ILE A 89 -1.79 3.14 -7.70
CA ILE A 89 -2.31 4.51 -7.60
C ILE A 89 -1.76 5.39 -8.74
N SER A 90 -0.48 5.24 -9.06
CA SER A 90 0.15 5.98 -10.15
C SER A 90 -0.47 5.63 -11.51
N SER A 91 -0.80 4.35 -11.73
CA SER A 91 -1.49 3.89 -12.94
C SER A 91 -2.92 4.44 -13.02
N ALA A 92 -3.67 4.40 -11.91
CA ALA A 92 -5.03 4.94 -11.82
C ALA A 92 -5.06 6.44 -12.12
N ARG A 93 -4.13 7.22 -11.56
CA ARG A 93 -4.02 8.67 -11.82
C ARG A 93 -3.69 9.00 -13.26
N LYS A 94 -2.84 8.19 -13.93
CA LYS A 94 -2.57 8.33 -15.37
C LYS A 94 -3.83 8.11 -16.22
N LYS A 95 -4.81 7.34 -15.71
CA LYS A 95 -6.13 7.13 -16.33
C LYS A 95 -7.18 8.15 -15.88
N GLY A 96 -6.78 9.20 -15.16
CA GLY A 96 -7.69 10.26 -14.69
C GLY A 96 -8.46 9.94 -13.40
N ILE A 97 -8.15 8.84 -12.72
CA ILE A 97 -8.83 8.44 -11.48
C ILE A 97 -8.05 9.03 -10.27
N PRO A 98 -8.62 9.99 -9.52
CA PRO A 98 -7.90 10.74 -8.48
C PRO A 98 -7.85 10.00 -7.13
N VAL A 99 -7.46 8.73 -7.13
CA VAL A 99 -7.35 7.94 -5.89
C VAL A 99 -6.10 8.32 -5.08
N THR A 100 -6.22 8.32 -3.75
CA THR A 100 -5.10 8.56 -2.83
C THR A 100 -4.59 7.26 -2.21
N MET A 101 -3.41 7.29 -1.59
CA MET A 101 -2.90 6.14 -0.82
C MET A 101 -3.87 5.74 0.28
N TYR A 102 -4.38 6.74 1.00
CA TYR A 102 -5.34 6.54 2.06
C TYR A 102 -6.62 5.90 1.54
N SER A 103 -7.26 6.50 0.52
CA SER A 103 -8.51 5.97 -0.06
C SER A 103 -8.36 4.55 -0.59
N TYR A 104 -7.24 4.24 -1.24
CA TYR A 104 -6.98 2.89 -1.73
C TYR A 104 -6.89 1.86 -0.59
N ILE A 105 -6.15 2.18 0.47
CA ILE A 105 -6.03 1.29 1.64
C ILE A 105 -7.38 1.13 2.33
N ASP A 106 -8.13 2.22 2.49
CA ASP A 106 -9.44 2.21 3.13
C ASP A 106 -10.42 1.32 2.36
N ASN A 107 -10.49 1.45 1.04
CA ASN A 107 -11.33 0.60 0.19
C ASN A 107 -10.90 -0.89 0.24
N VAL A 108 -9.59 -1.16 0.24
CA VAL A 108 -9.07 -2.53 0.37
C VAL A 108 -9.48 -3.15 1.70
N LEU A 109 -9.40 -2.39 2.79
CA LEU A 109 -9.83 -2.85 4.12
C LEU A 109 -11.35 -3.04 4.17
N ALA A 110 -12.12 -2.09 3.65
CA ALA A 110 -13.59 -2.20 3.57
C ALA A 110 -14.01 -3.46 2.81
N HIS A 111 -13.40 -3.72 1.64
CA HIS A 111 -13.66 -4.93 0.86
C HIS A 111 -13.22 -6.20 1.59
N HIS A 112 -12.07 -6.16 2.27
CA HIS A 112 -11.58 -7.28 3.07
C HIS A 112 -12.57 -7.65 4.18
N PHE A 113 -13.06 -6.68 4.94
CA PHE A 113 -14.02 -6.90 6.02
C PHE A 113 -15.40 -7.29 5.51
N LEU A 114 -15.85 -6.76 4.36
CA LEU A 114 -17.12 -7.14 3.78
C LEU A 114 -17.15 -8.63 3.38
N PHE A 115 -16.07 -9.11 2.75
CA PHE A 115 -16.02 -10.48 2.25
C PHE A 115 -15.66 -11.52 3.32
N LEU A 116 -14.82 -11.15 4.29
CA LEU A 116 -14.35 -12.07 5.34
C LEU A 116 -15.02 -11.82 6.70
N GLY A 117 -15.98 -10.89 6.77
CA GLY A 117 -16.58 -10.48 8.04
C GLY A 117 -17.20 -11.64 8.81
N GLU A 118 -17.86 -12.56 8.13
CA GLU A 118 -18.46 -13.75 8.75
C GLU A 118 -17.39 -14.69 9.32
N ASP A 119 -16.36 -15.01 8.55
CA ASP A 119 -15.23 -15.86 8.99
C ASP A 119 -14.44 -15.23 10.15
N ILE A 120 -14.23 -13.91 10.10
CA ILE A 120 -13.61 -13.15 11.17
C ILE A 120 -14.48 -13.23 12.43
N THR A 121 -15.79 -13.07 12.29
CA THR A 121 -16.74 -13.07 13.42
C THR A 121 -16.84 -14.45 14.07
N ASP A 122 -16.93 -15.53 13.29
CA ASP A 122 -16.94 -16.92 13.81
C ASP A 122 -15.64 -17.25 14.56
N LEU A 123 -14.48 -16.79 14.04
CA LEU A 123 -13.20 -17.00 14.70
C LEU A 123 -13.04 -16.22 16.02
N HIS A 124 -13.71 -15.07 16.16
CA HIS A 124 -13.71 -14.29 17.40
C HIS A 124 -14.73 -14.82 18.42
N LEU A 125 -15.96 -15.16 17.99
CA LEU A 125 -17.01 -15.69 18.88
C LEU A 125 -16.64 -17.05 19.48
N ARG A 126 -16.06 -17.96 18.70
CA ARG A 126 -15.61 -19.29 19.19
C ARG A 126 -14.53 -19.24 20.26
N ARG A 127 -13.91 -18.08 20.47
CA ARG A 127 -12.90 -17.88 21.51
C ARG A 127 -13.51 -17.54 22.86
N ASP A 128 -14.70 -16.93 22.87
CA ASP A 128 -15.40 -16.52 24.08
C ASP A 128 -16.18 -17.68 24.73
N ASP A 129 -16.48 -18.73 23.97
CA ASP A 129 -17.21 -19.93 24.45
C ASP A 129 -16.31 -20.95 25.18
N ASN A 130 -14.99 -20.72 25.22
CA ASN A 130 -13.99 -21.63 25.78
C ASN A 130 -13.41 -21.15 27.13
N HIS A 131 -14.15 -20.34 27.89
CA HIS A 131 -13.80 -19.96 29.27
C HIS A 131 -14.93 -20.21 30.26
#